data_AF-A0AAD0NDL2-F1
#
_entry.id   AF-A0AAD0NDL2-F1
#
_cell.length_a   1.000
_cell.length_b   1.000
_cell.length_c   1.000
_cell.angle_alpha   90.00
_cell.angle_beta   90.00
_cell.angle_gamma   90.00
#
_symmetry.space_group_name_H-M   'P 1'
#
loop_
_entity.id
_entity.type
_entity.pdbx_description
1 polymer ?
#
loop_
_entity_poly.entity_id
_entity_poly.type
_entity_poly.pdbx_seq_one_letter_code
_entity_poly.pdbx_strand_id
1 'polypeptide(L)'
;MHPLLQFLLSALAGVVFLHYLVARDYWRGFGWLIGRCDPNLGHASEDALITSSHRMMALMAALLLGWAIAGPSPYRDNWEMEVMGLAAGMLATYVVIIARASVRAAGSRR
;
A
#
# COMPACT_ATOMS: atom_id res chain seq x y z
N MET A 1 20.87 -9.84 10.10
CA MET A 1 20.79 -8.57 9.34
C MET A 1 20.74 -7.40 10.32
N HIS A 2 21.24 -6.22 9.95
CA HIS A 2 21.11 -5.02 10.80
C HIS A 2 19.62 -4.62 10.92
N PRO A 3 19.07 -4.38 12.13
CA PRO A 3 17.62 -4.13 12.32
C PRO A 3 17.07 -2.99 11.47
N LEU A 4 17.81 -1.88 11.35
CA LEU A 4 17.43 -0.75 10.50
C LEU A 4 17.36 -1.14 9.01
N LEU A 5 18.32 -1.94 8.53
CA LEU A 5 18.34 -2.34 7.12
C LEU A 5 17.16 -3.24 6.79
N GLN A 6 16.84 -4.18 7.69
CA GLN A 6 15.69 -5.05 7.57
C GLN A 6 14.38 -4.25 7.58
N PHE A 7 14.24 -3.29 8.49
CA PHE A 7 13.10 -2.38 8.51
C PHE A 7 12.94 -1.61 7.19
N LEU A 8 14.01 -1.02 6.66
CA LEU A 8 13.97 -0.24 5.42
C LEU A 8 13.61 -1.09 4.20
N LEU A 9 14.16 -2.30 4.10
CA LEU A 9 13.82 -3.24 3.03
C LEU A 9 12.37 -3.70 3.13
N SER A 10 11.89 -3.98 4.34
CA SER A 10 10.49 -4.32 4.57
C SER A 10 9.55 -3.15 4.30
N ALA A 11 9.96 -1.91 4.59
CA ALA A 11 9.21 -0.72 4.23
C ALA A 11 9.12 -0.55 2.71
N LEU A 12 10.21 -0.75 1.98
CA LEU A 12 10.18 -0.77 0.52
C LEU A 12 9.25 -1.87 -0.01
N ALA A 13 9.31 -3.06 0.58
CA ALA A 13 8.40 -4.15 0.23
C ALA A 13 6.93 -3.79 0.51
N GLY A 14 6.63 -3.17 1.65
CA GLY A 14 5.29 -2.68 1.99
C GLY A 14 4.78 -1.64 0.99
N VAL A 15 5.65 -0.74 0.53
CA VAL A 15 5.32 0.25 -0.49
C VAL A 15 4.88 -0.44 -1.79
N VAL A 16 5.74 -1.32 -2.30
CA VAL A 16 5.47 -2.06 -3.54
C VAL A 16 4.22 -2.92 -3.40
N PHE A 17 4.06 -3.60 -2.26
CA PHE A 17 2.95 -4.51 -2.00
C PHE A 17 1.60 -3.78 -2.02
N LEU A 18 1.43 -2.71 -1.24
CA LEU A 18 0.15 -1.99 -1.24
C LEU A 18 -0.12 -1.33 -2.60
N HIS A 19 0.91 -0.74 -3.22
CA HIS A 19 0.76 -0.15 -4.54
C HIS A 19 0.26 -1.17 -5.57
N TYR A 20 0.86 -2.37 -5.57
CA TYR A 20 0.43 -3.45 -6.45
C TYR A 20 -1.00 -3.91 -6.17
N LEU A 21 -1.39 -4.04 -4.90
CA LEU A 21 -2.75 -4.47 -4.55
C LEU A 21 -3.81 -3.46 -4.97
N VAL A 22 -3.56 -2.16 -4.78
CA VAL A 22 -4.50 -1.09 -5.15
C VAL A 22 -4.54 -0.86 -6.66
N ALA A 23 -3.39 -0.94 -7.33
CA ALA A 23 -3.23 -0.74 -8.76
C ALA A 23 -3.32 -2.04 -9.57
N ARG A 24 -3.81 -3.14 -8.98
CA ARG A 24 -3.81 -4.46 -9.63
C ARG A 24 -4.47 -4.43 -11.01
N ASP A 25 -5.58 -3.72 -11.13
CA ASP A 25 -6.34 -3.64 -12.38
C ASP A 25 -5.62 -2.76 -13.42
N TYR A 26 -4.87 -1.75 -12.99
CA TYR A 26 -3.93 -1.02 -13.86
C TYR A 26 -2.83 -1.93 -14.39
N TRP A 27 -2.19 -2.72 -13.53
CA TRP A 27 -1.11 -3.64 -13.94
C TRP A 27 -1.61 -4.77 -14.86
N ARG A 28 -2.88 -5.16 -14.73
CA ARG A 28 -3.51 -6.13 -15.62
C ARG A 28 -3.79 -5.58 -17.02
N GLY A 29 -4.06 -4.29 -17.14
CA GLY A 29 -4.23 -3.65 -18.44
C GLY A 29 -2.89 -3.46 -19.14
N PHE A 30 -2.82 -3.66 -20.46
CA PHE A 30 -1.60 -3.34 -21.24
C PHE A 30 -1.33 -1.83 -21.35
N GLY A 31 -2.18 -0.96 -20.78
CA GLY A 31 -2.08 0.50 -20.90
C GLY A 31 -0.80 1.09 -20.29
N TRP A 32 -0.24 0.45 -19.26
CA TRP A 32 1.03 0.87 -18.65
C TRP A 32 2.24 0.63 -19.57
N LEU A 33 2.17 -0.36 -20.49
CA LEU A 33 3.22 -0.61 -21.48
C LEU A 33 3.24 0.44 -22.61
N ILE A 34 2.12 1.12 -22.83
CA ILE A 34 1.95 2.14 -23.89
C ILE A 34 2.30 3.55 -23.34
N GLY A 35 2.80 3.65 -22.10
CA GLY A 35 3.34 4.88 -21.53
C GLY A 35 2.31 5.85 -20.95
N ARG A 36 1.02 5.48 -20.89
CA ARG A 36 0.02 6.29 -20.15
C ARG A 36 0.04 5.88 -18.67
N CYS A 37 0.65 6.74 -17.85
CA CYS A 37 0.49 6.68 -16.40
C CYS A 37 -0.94 7.10 -16.05
N ASP A 38 -1.79 6.15 -15.68
CA ASP A 38 -3.15 6.43 -15.24
C ASP A 38 -3.12 6.91 -13.78
N PRO A 39 -3.46 8.18 -13.49
CA PRO A 39 -3.43 8.70 -12.13
C PRO A 39 -4.44 8.01 -11.20
N ASN A 40 -5.47 7.37 -11.75
CA ASN A 40 -6.48 6.63 -11.00
C ASN A 40 -6.15 5.14 -10.88
N LEU A 41 -4.98 4.70 -11.35
CA LEU A 41 -4.47 3.34 -11.17
C LEU A 41 -5.50 2.28 -11.61
N GLY A 42 -6.17 2.52 -12.74
CA GLY A 42 -7.13 1.58 -13.34
C GLY A 42 -8.54 1.69 -12.77
N HIS A 43 -8.79 2.59 -11.82
CA HIS A 43 -10.12 2.85 -11.26
C HIS A 43 -10.90 3.88 -12.09
N ALA A 44 -12.23 3.70 -12.14
CA ALA A 44 -13.11 4.57 -12.95
C ALA A 44 -13.16 6.04 -12.47
N SER A 45 -12.84 6.30 -11.20
CA SER A 45 -12.82 7.65 -10.62
C SER A 45 -11.88 7.73 -9.42
N GLU A 46 -11.58 8.94 -8.98
CA GLU A 46 -10.81 9.21 -7.75
C GLU A 46 -11.49 8.61 -6.52
N ASP A 47 -12.81 8.75 -6.42
CA ASP A 47 -13.60 8.23 -5.30
C ASP A 47 -13.58 6.67 -5.25
N ALA A 48 -13.55 6.03 -6.42
CA ALA A 48 -13.39 4.57 -6.51
C ALA A 48 -11.99 4.12 -6.05
N LEU A 49 -10.94 4.84 -6.46
CA LEU A 49 -9.57 4.60 -6.00
C LEU A 49 -9.45 4.77 -4.47
N ILE A 50 -10.03 5.84 -3.92
CA ILE A 50 -10.03 6.10 -2.46
C ILE A 50 -10.76 4.98 -1.72
N THR A 51 -11.93 4.58 -2.19
CA THR A 51 -12.73 3.51 -1.59
C THR A 51 -11.99 2.17 -1.61
N SER A 52 -11.37 1.82 -2.73
CA SER A 52 -10.55 0.62 -2.86
C SER A 52 -9.35 0.65 -1.92
N SER A 53 -8.67 1.80 -1.83
CA SER A 53 -7.53 2.01 -0.94
C SER A 53 -7.92 1.86 0.53
N HIS A 54 -9.07 2.39 0.96
CA HIS A 54 -9.59 2.20 2.32
C HIS A 54 -9.88 0.73 2.62
N ARG A 55 -10.53 0.01 1.70
CA ARG A 55 -10.82 -1.43 1.88
C ARG A 55 -9.54 -2.24 2.02
N MET A 56 -8.55 -1.99 1.17
CA MET A 56 -7.28 -2.70 1.22
C MET A 56 -6.51 -2.39 2.51
N MET A 57 -6.46 -1.12 2.91
CA MET A 57 -5.79 -0.72 4.15
C MET A 57 -6.49 -1.30 5.39
N ALA A 58 -7.82 -1.37 5.40
CA ALA A 58 -8.58 -2.01 6.47
C ALA A 58 -8.28 -3.51 6.58
N LEU A 59 -8.18 -4.22 5.44
CA LEU A 59 -7.77 -5.61 5.41
C LEU A 59 -6.34 -5.78 5.97
N MET A 60 -5.40 -4.93 5.56
CA MET A 60 -4.02 -4.97 6.07
C MET A 60 -3.95 -4.67 7.57
N ALA A 61 -4.75 -3.72 8.06
CA ALA A 61 -4.85 -3.42 9.48
C ALA A 61 -5.39 -4.62 10.28
N ALA A 62 -6.39 -5.32 9.76
CA ALA A 62 -6.91 -6.54 10.39
C ALA A 62 -5.85 -7.66 10.45
N LEU A 63 -5.06 -7.84 9.38
CA LEU A 63 -3.96 -8.81 9.37
C LEU A 63 -2.86 -8.43 10.36
N LEU A 64 -2.50 -7.15 10.46
CA LEU A 64 -1.53 -6.64 11.44
C LEU A 64 -2.01 -6.83 12.88
N LEU A 65 -3.31 -6.62 13.13
CA LEU A 65 -3.90 -6.88 14.44
C LEU A 65 -3.87 -8.37 14.78
N GLY A 66 -4.23 -9.23 13.83
CA GLY A 66 -4.13 -10.68 13.98
C GLY A 66 -2.70 -11.13 14.30
N TRP A 67 -1.71 -10.54 13.61
CA TRP A 67 -0.30 -10.77 13.90
C TRP A 67 0.09 -10.27 15.31
N ALA A 68 -0.34 -9.07 15.70
CA ALA A 68 -0.03 -8.51 17.02
C ALA A 68 -0.59 -9.37 18.16
N ILE A 69 -1.73 -10.02 17.96
CA ILE A 69 -2.32 -10.98 18.92
C ILE A 69 -1.54 -12.29 18.94
N ALA A 70 -1.16 -12.83 17.78
CA ALA A 70 -0.42 -14.08 17.67
C ALA A 70 1.03 -13.97 18.20
N GLY A 71 1.59 -12.76 18.16
CA GLY A 71 2.96 -12.49 18.55
C GLY A 71 3.99 -12.88 17.49
N PRO A 72 5.27 -12.51 17.69
CA PRO A 72 6.36 -12.89 16.81
C PRO A 72 6.59 -14.41 16.86
N SER A 73 6.95 -15.01 15.73
CA SER A 73 7.33 -16.43 15.75
C SER A 73 8.68 -16.63 16.44
N PRO A 74 8.82 -17.67 17.26
CA PRO A 74 10.09 -18.02 17.91
C PRO A 74 11.14 -18.54 16.92
N TYR A 75 10.77 -18.82 15.67
CA TYR A 75 11.65 -19.41 14.66
C TYR A 75 12.25 -18.40 13.67
N ARG A 76 11.95 -17.11 13.82
CA ARG A 76 12.43 -16.07 12.90
C ARG A 76 12.86 -14.83 13.65
N ASP A 77 14.16 -14.62 13.67
CA ASP A 77 14.78 -13.44 14.26
C ASP A 77 14.33 -12.15 13.56
N ASN A 78 14.13 -11.10 14.35
CA ASN A 78 13.76 -9.76 13.89
C ASN A 78 12.44 -9.68 13.09
N TRP A 79 11.54 -10.64 13.22
CA TRP A 79 10.22 -10.62 12.59
C TRP A 79 9.51 -9.28 12.85
N GLU A 80 9.54 -8.79 14.09
CA GLU A 80 8.89 -7.54 14.48
C GLU A 80 9.32 -6.36 13.61
N MET A 81 10.62 -6.21 13.36
CA MET A 81 11.17 -5.14 12.52
C MET A 81 10.68 -5.25 11.08
N GLU A 82 10.53 -6.47 10.56
CA GLU A 82 9.99 -6.68 9.22
C GLU A 82 8.53 -6.27 9.13
N VAL A 83 7.69 -6.71 10.09
CA VAL A 83 6.26 -6.38 10.08
C VAL A 83 6.04 -4.89 10.28
N MET A 84 6.79 -4.26 11.19
CA MET A 84 6.74 -2.81 11.38
C MET A 84 7.19 -2.06 10.14
N GLY A 85 8.26 -2.51 9.47
CA GLY A 85 8.71 -1.95 8.21
C GLY A 85 7.62 -2.04 7.15
N LEU A 86 7.07 -3.24 6.95
CA LEU A 86 6.02 -3.51 5.96
C LEU A 86 4.77 -2.66 6.24
N ALA A 87 4.33 -2.57 7.49
CA ALA A 87 3.24 -1.69 7.92
C ALA A 87 3.52 -0.21 7.61
N ALA A 88 4.72 0.29 7.92
CA ALA A 88 5.11 1.66 7.66
C ALA A 88 5.13 1.97 6.15
N GLY A 89 5.66 1.07 5.33
CA GLY A 89 5.68 1.21 3.88
C GLY A 89 4.29 1.24 3.25
N MET A 90 3.40 0.36 3.71
CA MET A 90 1.99 0.36 3.30
C MET A 90 1.31 1.68 3.71
N LEU A 91 1.49 2.14 4.95
CA LEU A 91 0.89 3.39 5.43
C LEU A 91 1.37 4.60 4.61
N ALA A 92 2.67 4.71 4.35
CA ALA A 92 3.21 5.80 3.53
C ALA A 92 2.58 5.81 2.12
N THR A 93 2.48 4.64 1.49
CA THR A 93 1.88 4.49 0.16
C THR A 93 0.40 4.85 0.16
N TYR A 94 -0.33 4.38 1.16
CA TYR A 94 -1.73 4.71 1.36
C TYR A 94 -1.94 6.23 1.47
N VAL A 95 -1.18 6.92 2.32
CA VAL A 95 -1.28 8.37 2.50
C VAL A 95 -1.01 9.10 1.19
N VAL A 96 0.03 8.71 0.44
CA VAL A 96 0.35 9.34 -0.85
C VAL A 96 -0.77 9.15 -1.88
N ILE A 97 -1.34 7.94 -1.98
CA ILE A 97 -2.45 7.65 -2.89
C ILE A 97 -3.66 8.51 -2.54
N ILE A 98 -4.08 8.50 -1.27
CA ILE A 98 -5.24 9.26 -0.80
C ILE A 98 -5.02 10.76 -1.01
N ALA A 99 -3.89 11.32 -0.57
CA ALA A 99 -3.61 12.74 -0.71
C ALA A 99 -3.68 13.19 -2.18
N ARG A 100 -3.06 12.44 -3.09
CA ARG A 100 -3.10 12.77 -4.52
C ARG A 100 -4.50 12.62 -5.12
N ALA A 101 -5.23 11.56 -4.78
CA ALA A 101 -6.59 11.35 -5.26
C ALA A 101 -7.55 12.43 -4.75
N SER A 102 -7.46 12.79 -3.46
CA SER A 102 -8.29 13.83 -2.85
C SER A 102 -8.04 15.22 -3.46
N VAL A 103 -6.78 15.59 -3.74
CA VAL A 103 -6.48 16.85 -4.43
C VAL A 103 -7.12 16.91 -5.82
N ARG A 104 -7.07 15.81 -6.58
CA ARG A 104 -7.71 15.75 -7.90
C ARG A 104 -9.24 15.79 -7.81
N ALA A 105 -9.83 15.04 -6.89
CA ALA A 105 -11.27 15.03 -6.67
C ALA A 105 -11.82 16.40 -6.26
N ALA A 106 -11.05 17.19 -5.51
CA ALA A 106 -11.41 18.57 -5.16
C ALA A 106 -11.26 19.53 -6.35
N GLY A 107 -10.28 19.30 -7.21
CA GLY A 107 -10.05 20.10 -8.42
C GLY A 107 -11.08 19.85 -9.53
N SER A 108 -11.61 18.63 -9.65
CA SER A 108 -12.60 18.28 -10.68
C SER A 108 -14.03 18.76 -10.36
N ARG A 109 -14.31 19.12 -9.10
CA ARG A 109 -15.61 19.65 -8.66
C ARG A 109 -15.73 21.18 -8.76
N ARG A 110 -14.66 21.88 -9.16
CA ARG A 110 -14.65 23.33 -9.42
C ARG A 110 -14.77 23.59 -10.91
#